data_AF-A0AAW8NB43-F1
#
_entry.id   AF-A0AAW8NB43-F1
#
_cell.length_a   1.000
_cell.length_b   1.000
_cell.length_c   1.000
_cell.angle_alpha   90.00
_cell.angle_beta   90.00
_cell.angle_gamma   90.00
#
_symmetry.space_group_name_H-M   'P 1'
#
loop_
_entity.id
_entity.type
_entity.pdbx_description
1 polymer ?
#
loop_
_entity_poly.entity_id
_entity_poly.type
_entity_poly.pdbx_seq_one_letter_code
_entity_poly.pdbx_strand_id
1 'polypeptide(L)'
;MDALAWIPGDRTAARAAYAAAGLGAVGVATLGAMYAVEVPRNGPYVFGTINDATGALFNLAAIPVILQVHRRLPRTVASEAGKWVVTASCAAGSASSFLLVVKQLDFKSSTVVSVAAMTVQAAWFLLAHRALLASGAYPRNLARLGQAIGGTLLVALPVAGLTWAEQLPLWIRYGIGGTGVAAGAAAWVAWPYWYFLAGQHLSRTPKSEP
;
A
#
# COMPACT_ATOMS: atom_id res chain seq x y z
N MET A 1 -17.76 22.71 -19.51
CA MET A 1 -17.80 21.86 -18.31
C MET A 1 -18.25 20.50 -18.78
N ASP A 2 -17.30 19.67 -19.21
CA ASP A 2 -17.62 18.35 -19.75
C ASP A 2 -18.25 17.51 -18.63
N ALA A 3 -19.39 16.90 -18.95
CA ALA A 3 -20.06 15.96 -18.08
C ALA A 3 -19.01 14.97 -17.55
N LEU A 4 -18.83 14.93 -16.22
CA LEU A 4 -18.00 13.95 -15.53
C LEU A 4 -18.57 12.57 -15.85
N ALA A 5 -18.10 11.99 -16.95
CA ALA A 5 -18.53 10.69 -17.44
C ALA A 5 -18.35 9.72 -16.28
N TRP A 6 -19.47 9.21 -15.78
CA TRP A 6 -19.49 8.20 -14.73
C TRP A 6 -18.68 7.00 -15.23
N ILE A 7 -17.49 6.77 -14.67
CA ILE A 7 -16.65 5.63 -15.07
C ILE A 7 -17.20 4.40 -14.36
N PRO A 8 -17.66 3.37 -15.11
CA PRO A 8 -18.21 2.18 -14.52
C PRO A 8 -17.23 1.46 -13.59
N GLY A 9 -17.80 0.70 -12.66
CA GLY A 9 -17.07 -0.34 -11.95
C GLY A 9 -16.41 -1.33 -12.94
N ASP A 10 -15.27 -1.88 -12.57
CA ASP A 10 -14.55 -2.89 -13.36
C ASP A 10 -14.41 -4.15 -12.50
N ARG A 11 -15.01 -5.26 -12.96
CA ARG A 11 -15.05 -6.53 -12.21
C ARG A 11 -13.66 -7.13 -11.99
N THR A 12 -12.74 -6.94 -12.94
CA THR A 12 -11.36 -7.42 -12.84
C THR A 12 -10.61 -6.62 -11.78
N ALA A 13 -10.72 -5.28 -11.83
CA ALA A 13 -10.13 -4.42 -10.81
C ALA A 13 -10.75 -4.65 -9.42
N ALA A 14 -12.05 -4.94 -9.34
CA ALA A 14 -12.72 -5.27 -8.09
C ALA A 14 -12.21 -6.59 -7.48
N ARG A 15 -12.08 -7.65 -8.29
CA ARG A 15 -11.49 -8.92 -7.85
C ARG A 15 -10.05 -8.74 -7.39
N ALA A 16 -9.26 -7.98 -8.13
CA ALA A 16 -7.89 -7.65 -7.76
C ALA A 16 -7.83 -6.86 -6.44
N ALA A 17 -8.77 -5.92 -6.22
CA ALA A 17 -8.88 -5.19 -4.96
C ALA A 17 -9.24 -6.10 -3.77
N TYR A 18 -10.18 -7.03 -3.94
CA TYR A 18 -10.47 -8.01 -2.88
C TYR A 18 -9.30 -8.96 -2.63
N ALA A 19 -8.59 -9.39 -3.68
CA ALA A 19 -7.38 -10.21 -3.53
C ALA A 19 -6.29 -9.44 -2.77
N ALA A 20 -6.03 -8.18 -3.14
CA ALA A 20 -5.10 -7.31 -2.43
C ALA A 20 -5.52 -7.10 -0.97
N ALA A 21 -6.81 -6.91 -0.68
CA ALA A 21 -7.30 -6.80 0.69
C ALA A 21 -7.04 -8.07 1.51
N GLY A 22 -7.35 -9.24 0.95
CA GLY A 22 -7.10 -10.52 1.61
C GLY A 22 -5.61 -10.79 1.84
N LEU A 23 -4.79 -10.63 0.80
CA LEU A 23 -3.34 -10.81 0.86
C LEU A 23 -2.69 -9.85 1.85
N GLY A 24 -3.10 -8.58 1.84
CA GLY A 24 -2.60 -7.58 2.77
C GLY A 24 -3.00 -7.88 4.22
N ALA A 25 -4.22 -8.36 4.46
CA ALA A 25 -4.65 -8.77 5.80
C ALA A 25 -3.86 -9.98 6.32
N VAL A 26 -3.60 -10.97 5.45
CA VAL A 26 -2.72 -12.10 5.80
C VAL A 26 -1.31 -11.62 6.09
N GLY A 27 -0.72 -10.77 5.24
CA GLY A 27 0.62 -10.22 5.43
C GLY A 27 0.77 -9.46 6.76
N VAL A 28 -0.20 -8.61 7.10
CA VAL A 28 -0.23 -7.92 8.40
C VAL A 28 -0.26 -8.91 9.57
N ALA A 29 -1.12 -9.93 9.49
CA ALA A 29 -1.24 -10.94 10.54
C ALA A 29 0.04 -11.78 10.67
N THR A 30 0.65 -12.20 9.56
CA THR A 30 1.87 -13.00 9.59
C THR A 30 3.09 -12.20 10.00
N LEU A 31 3.21 -10.91 9.61
CA LEU A 31 4.28 -10.08 10.15
C LEU A 31 4.14 -9.90 11.67
N GLY A 32 2.93 -9.65 12.15
CA GLY A 32 2.65 -9.60 13.59
C GLY A 32 3.04 -10.90 14.30
N ALA A 33 2.65 -12.05 13.75
CA ALA A 33 3.02 -13.36 14.28
C ALA A 33 4.54 -13.61 14.26
N MET A 34 5.24 -13.20 13.19
CA MET A 34 6.69 -13.29 13.09
C MET A 34 7.37 -12.55 14.25
N TYR A 35 7.00 -11.28 14.47
CA TYR A 35 7.60 -10.49 15.55
C TYR A 35 7.21 -10.98 16.95
N ALA A 36 6.00 -11.53 17.12
CA ALA A 36 5.53 -12.04 18.41
C ALA A 36 6.12 -13.42 18.77
N VAL A 37 6.36 -14.29 17.78
CA VAL A 37 6.65 -15.71 18.01
C VAL A 37 8.06 -16.10 17.57
N GLU A 38 8.48 -15.68 16.37
CA GLU A 38 9.70 -16.19 15.73
C GLU A 38 10.93 -15.31 16.02
N VAL A 39 10.77 -13.99 16.03
CA VAL A 39 11.87 -13.04 16.35
C VAL A 39 12.45 -13.29 17.75
N PRO A 40 11.66 -13.46 18.82
CA PRO A 40 12.21 -13.73 20.16
C PRO A 40 12.95 -15.06 20.27
N ARG A 41 12.66 -16.01 19.36
CA ARG A 41 13.26 -17.35 19.31
C ARG A 41 14.36 -17.46 18.25
N ASN A 42 14.62 -16.38 17.52
CA ASN A 42 15.56 -16.33 16.41
C ASN A 42 15.29 -17.39 15.31
N GLY A 43 14.03 -17.59 14.93
CA GLY A 43 13.64 -18.50 13.84
C GLY A 43 12.37 -19.31 14.16
N PRO A 44 11.86 -20.13 13.21
CA PRO A 44 12.37 -20.43 11.85
C PRO A 44 11.98 -19.42 10.73
N TYR A 45 11.34 -18.30 11.07
CA TYR A 45 10.91 -17.24 10.13
C TYR A 45 9.95 -17.72 9.02
N VAL A 46 9.08 -18.70 9.34
CA VAL A 46 8.03 -19.20 8.45
C VAL A 46 6.97 -18.11 8.24
N PHE A 47 6.56 -17.39 9.29
CA PHE A 47 5.61 -16.30 9.13
C PHE A 47 6.21 -15.13 8.33
N GLY A 48 7.52 -14.89 8.46
CA GLY A 48 8.25 -13.96 7.60
C GLY A 48 8.16 -14.36 6.13
N THR A 49 8.44 -15.62 5.82
CA THR A 49 8.33 -16.15 4.45
C THR A 49 6.91 -16.02 3.88
N ILE A 50 5.87 -16.27 4.69
CA ILE A 50 4.47 -16.08 4.28
C ILE A 50 4.15 -14.60 4.05
N ASN A 51 4.62 -13.71 4.93
CA ASN A 51 4.48 -12.26 4.75
C ASN A 51 5.11 -11.82 3.42
N ASP A 52 6.29 -12.31 3.09
CA ASP A 52 6.99 -11.92 1.85
C ASP A 52 6.26 -12.47 0.62
N ALA A 53 5.81 -13.72 0.65
CA ALA A 53 5.04 -14.32 -0.44
C ALA A 53 3.70 -13.59 -0.67
N THR A 54 2.98 -13.26 0.42
CA THR A 54 1.72 -12.51 0.32
C THR A 54 1.95 -11.07 -0.11
N GLY A 55 3.04 -10.44 0.33
CA GLY A 55 3.48 -9.13 -0.16
C GLY A 55 3.79 -9.13 -1.67
N ALA A 56 4.40 -10.20 -2.18
CA ALA A 56 4.67 -10.36 -3.60
C ALA A 56 3.37 -10.35 -4.43
N LEU A 57 2.41 -11.16 -4.01
CA LEU A 57 1.09 -11.28 -4.66
C LEU A 57 0.24 -10.02 -4.47
N PHE A 58 0.31 -9.39 -3.30
CA PHE A 58 -0.39 -8.14 -3.00
C PHE A 58 0.01 -7.05 -4.00
N ASN A 59 1.31 -6.90 -4.24
CA ASN A 59 1.81 -5.90 -5.19
C ASN A 59 1.31 -6.15 -6.62
N LEU A 60 1.19 -7.40 -7.06
CA LEU A 60 0.61 -7.72 -8.37
C LEU A 60 -0.90 -7.40 -8.40
N ALA A 61 -1.62 -7.79 -7.36
CA ALA A 61 -3.06 -7.53 -7.24
C ALA A 61 -3.38 -6.03 -7.13
N ALA A 62 -2.45 -5.21 -6.63
CA ALA A 62 -2.60 -3.75 -6.58
C ALA A 62 -2.60 -3.09 -7.97
N ILE A 63 -1.89 -3.65 -8.95
CA ILE A 63 -1.70 -3.02 -10.27
C ILE A 63 -3.02 -2.74 -10.99
N PRO A 64 -3.94 -3.71 -11.20
CA PRO A 64 -5.23 -3.42 -11.86
C PRO A 64 -6.05 -2.36 -11.14
N VAL A 65 -5.98 -2.32 -9.79
CA VAL A 65 -6.70 -1.33 -8.97
C VAL A 65 -6.15 0.07 -9.22
N ILE A 66 -4.82 0.21 -9.20
CA ILE A 66 -4.11 1.47 -9.49
C ILE A 66 -4.49 1.99 -10.88
N LEU A 67 -4.42 1.13 -11.90
CA LEU A 67 -4.75 1.51 -13.28
C LEU A 67 -6.21 1.98 -13.38
N GLN A 68 -7.13 1.30 -12.70
CA GLN A 68 -8.55 1.65 -12.69
C GLN A 68 -8.84 2.95 -11.90
N VAL A 69 -8.10 3.21 -10.83
CA VAL A 69 -8.17 4.49 -10.10
C VAL A 69 -7.64 5.63 -10.96
N HIS A 70 -6.54 5.43 -11.70
CA HIS A 70 -5.97 6.45 -12.58
C HIS A 70 -6.92 6.91 -13.69
N ARG A 71 -7.84 6.06 -14.16
CA ARG A 71 -8.86 6.48 -15.14
C ARG A 71 -9.76 7.61 -14.63
N ARG A 72 -9.88 7.76 -13.30
CA ARG A 72 -10.70 8.78 -12.62
C ARG A 72 -9.92 10.04 -12.27
N LEU A 73 -8.61 10.06 -12.52
CA LEU A 73 -7.77 11.24 -12.31
C LEU A 73 -7.76 12.14 -13.55
N PRO A 74 -7.50 13.45 -13.38
CA PRO A 74 -7.23 14.34 -14.50
C PRO A 74 -6.09 13.81 -15.38
N ARG A 75 -6.28 13.82 -16.70
CA ARG A 75 -5.28 13.38 -17.69
C ARG A 75 -4.23 14.47 -17.91
N THR A 76 -3.30 14.57 -16.97
CA THR A 76 -2.11 15.42 -17.07
C THR A 76 -0.87 14.57 -17.29
N VAL A 77 0.20 15.15 -17.83
CA VAL A 77 1.49 14.46 -17.99
C VAL A 77 2.00 13.89 -16.65
N ALA A 78 1.84 14.65 -15.56
CA ALA A 78 2.21 14.21 -14.21
C ALA A 78 1.37 13.01 -13.73
N SER A 79 0.06 13.01 -13.99
CA SER A 79 -0.83 11.88 -13.65
C SER A 79 -0.46 10.62 -14.44
N GLU A 80 -0.17 10.75 -15.73
CA GLU A 80 0.24 9.63 -16.59
C GLU A 80 1.62 9.09 -16.22
N ALA A 81 2.59 9.95 -15.92
CA ALA A 81 3.89 9.52 -15.41
C ALA A 81 3.74 8.82 -14.05
N GLY A 82 2.97 9.41 -13.14
CA GLY A 82 2.70 8.85 -11.81
C GLY A 82 2.10 7.45 -11.88
N LYS A 83 1.18 7.19 -12.83
CA LYS A 83 0.60 5.87 -13.09
C LYS A 83 1.65 4.80 -13.35
N TRP A 84 2.59 5.09 -14.24
CA TRP A 84 3.62 4.14 -14.62
C TRP A 84 4.68 3.98 -13.53
N VAL A 85 5.04 5.06 -12.83
CA VAL A 85 5.97 5.02 -11.69
C VAL A 85 5.42 4.11 -10.59
N VAL A 86 4.16 4.29 -10.16
CA VAL A 86 3.60 3.45 -9.11
C VAL A 86 3.41 2.00 -9.59
N THR A 87 2.99 1.78 -10.84
CA THR A 87 2.84 0.43 -11.41
C THR A 87 4.18 -0.31 -11.48
N ALA A 88 5.24 0.37 -11.96
CA ALA A 88 6.59 -0.18 -11.99
C ALA A 88 7.11 -0.46 -10.58
N SER A 89 6.80 0.40 -9.61
CA SER A 89 7.18 0.17 -8.21
C SER A 89 6.50 -1.06 -7.61
N CYS A 90 5.22 -1.31 -7.93
CA CYS A 90 4.53 -2.54 -7.53
C CYS A 90 5.17 -3.77 -8.20
N ALA A 91 5.48 -3.72 -9.49
CA ALA A 91 6.16 -4.81 -10.17
C ALA A 91 7.54 -5.11 -9.56
N ALA A 92 8.33 -4.07 -9.26
CA ALA A 92 9.63 -4.20 -8.62
C ALA A 92 9.53 -4.75 -7.18
N GLY A 93 8.58 -4.27 -6.38
CA GLY A 93 8.30 -4.78 -5.04
C GLY A 93 7.87 -6.25 -5.06
N SER A 94 7.05 -6.63 -6.04
CA SER A 94 6.66 -8.02 -6.24
C SER A 94 7.84 -8.92 -6.60
N ALA A 95 8.63 -8.52 -7.60
CA ALA A 95 9.81 -9.26 -8.04
C ALA A 95 10.82 -9.42 -6.90
N SER A 96 11.07 -8.35 -6.14
CA SER A 96 11.97 -8.39 -4.98
C SER A 96 11.47 -9.37 -3.91
N SER A 97 10.18 -9.35 -3.61
CA SER A 97 9.59 -10.25 -2.61
C SER A 97 9.65 -11.71 -3.06
N PHE A 98 9.39 -12.00 -4.34
CA PHE A 98 9.56 -13.36 -4.88
C PHE A 98 11.01 -13.83 -4.82
N LEU A 99 11.97 -12.99 -5.23
CA LEU A 99 13.39 -13.31 -5.17
C LEU A 99 13.86 -13.57 -3.74
N LEU A 100 13.32 -12.85 -2.76
CA LEU A 100 13.58 -13.12 -1.34
C LEU A 100 13.06 -14.49 -0.91
N VAL A 101 11.81 -14.83 -1.27
CA VAL A 101 11.20 -16.13 -0.95
C VAL A 101 11.98 -17.31 -1.55
N VAL A 102 12.46 -17.17 -2.80
CA VAL A 102 13.29 -18.20 -3.45
C VAL A 102 14.78 -18.11 -3.08
N LYS A 103 15.14 -17.25 -2.11
CA LYS A 103 16.50 -17.06 -1.58
C LYS A 103 17.53 -16.60 -2.62
N GLN A 104 17.07 -15.92 -3.68
CA GLN A 104 17.90 -15.31 -4.72
C GLN A 104 18.23 -13.84 -4.42
N LEU A 105 17.58 -13.25 -3.42
CA LEU A 105 17.88 -11.91 -2.91
C LEU A 105 18.00 -11.98 -1.39
N ASP A 106 18.99 -11.31 -0.81
CA ASP A 106 19.12 -11.23 0.64
C ASP A 106 18.07 -10.28 1.24
N PHE A 107 17.76 -10.49 2.52
CA PHE A 107 16.74 -9.73 3.22
C PHE A 107 17.00 -8.22 3.22
N LYS A 108 18.26 -7.79 3.35
CA LYS A 108 18.60 -6.35 3.41
C LYS A 108 18.33 -5.69 2.07
N SER A 109 18.79 -6.30 0.98
CA SER A 109 18.53 -5.80 -0.37
C SER A 109 17.04 -5.78 -0.68
N SER A 110 16.30 -6.83 -0.31
CA SER A 110 14.85 -6.87 -0.51
C SER A 110 14.12 -5.81 0.31
N THR A 111 14.54 -5.59 1.56
CA THR A 111 13.97 -4.55 2.43
C THR A 111 14.12 -3.16 1.81
N VAL A 112 15.28 -2.84 1.24
CA VAL A 112 15.51 -1.55 0.57
C VAL A 112 14.53 -1.35 -0.59
N VAL A 113 14.37 -2.37 -1.44
CA VAL A 113 13.43 -2.30 -2.59
C VAL A 113 11.99 -2.18 -2.11
N SER A 114 11.59 -2.95 -1.09
CA SER A 114 10.24 -2.93 -0.52
C SER A 114 9.91 -1.59 0.13
N VAL A 115 10.84 -0.99 0.88
CA VAL A 115 10.67 0.34 1.48
C VAL A 115 10.56 1.42 0.40
N ALA A 116 11.38 1.34 -0.66
CA ALA A 116 11.29 2.26 -1.79
C ALA A 116 9.95 2.14 -2.52
N ALA A 117 9.51 0.92 -2.83
CA ALA A 117 8.21 0.66 -3.46
C ALA A 117 7.05 1.14 -2.57
N MET A 118 7.11 0.89 -1.27
CA MET A 118 6.12 1.36 -0.31
C MET A 118 6.06 2.89 -0.22
N THR A 119 7.21 3.57 -0.30
CA THR A 119 7.30 5.04 -0.32
C THR A 119 6.64 5.61 -1.58
N VAL A 120 6.90 5.02 -2.75
CA VAL A 120 6.27 5.41 -4.02
C VAL A 120 4.75 5.21 -3.95
N GLN A 121 4.31 4.06 -3.43
CA GLN A 121 2.89 3.77 -3.26
C GLN A 121 2.23 4.72 -2.25
N ALA A 122 2.88 5.06 -1.14
CA ALA A 122 2.38 6.03 -0.16
C ALA A 122 2.23 7.43 -0.77
N ALA A 123 3.21 7.87 -1.55
CA ALA A 123 3.13 9.13 -2.30
C ALA A 123 1.99 9.12 -3.31
N TRP A 124 1.81 8.01 -4.04
CA TRP A 124 0.66 7.83 -4.91
C TRP A 124 -0.66 7.91 -4.15
N PHE A 125 -0.78 7.20 -3.02
CA PHE A 125 -1.95 7.22 -2.15
C PHE A 125 -2.30 8.64 -1.71
N LEU A 126 -1.31 9.44 -1.30
CA LEU A 126 -1.51 10.83 -0.91
C LEU A 126 -1.98 11.69 -2.10
N LEU A 127 -1.24 11.67 -3.20
CA LEU A 127 -1.43 12.60 -4.32
C LEU A 127 -2.65 12.25 -5.17
N ALA A 128 -2.83 10.98 -5.53
CA ALA A 128 -3.97 10.52 -6.31
C ALA A 128 -5.27 10.81 -5.57
N HIS A 129 -5.37 10.47 -4.28
CA HIS A 129 -6.60 10.67 -3.54
C HIS A 129 -6.89 12.14 -3.22
N ARG A 130 -5.85 12.98 -3.04
CA ARG A 130 -6.03 14.44 -2.96
C ARG A 130 -6.65 14.98 -4.26
N ALA A 131 -6.19 14.52 -5.42
CA ALA A 131 -6.75 14.93 -6.71
C ALA A 131 -8.19 14.41 -6.90
N LEU A 132 -8.49 13.17 -6.48
CA LEU A 132 -9.85 12.60 -6.52
C LEU A 132 -10.82 13.36 -5.60
N LEU A 133 -10.35 13.83 -4.44
CA LEU A 133 -11.15 14.68 -3.55
C LEU A 133 -11.45 16.03 -4.17
N ALA A 134 -10.48 16.62 -4.87
CA ALA A 134 -10.65 17.90 -5.53
C ALA A 134 -11.62 17.80 -6.73
N SER A 135 -11.61 16.68 -7.46
CA SER A 135 -12.48 16.50 -8.63
C SER A 135 -13.91 16.05 -8.29
N GLY A 136 -14.13 15.49 -7.09
CA GLY A 136 -15.43 14.93 -6.69
C GLY A 136 -15.82 13.64 -7.43
N ALA A 137 -14.95 13.10 -8.28
CA ALA A 137 -15.21 11.92 -9.12
C ALA A 137 -15.08 10.57 -8.39
N TYR A 138 -14.86 10.58 -7.07
CA TYR A 138 -14.62 9.41 -6.25
C TYR A 138 -15.32 9.50 -4.89
N PRO A 139 -15.70 8.38 -4.25
CA PRO A 139 -16.32 8.42 -2.93
C PRO A 139 -15.42 9.15 -1.92
N ARG A 140 -15.94 10.24 -1.33
CA ARG A 140 -15.17 11.14 -0.47
C ARG A 140 -14.49 10.43 0.71
N ASN A 141 -15.18 9.47 1.33
CA ASN A 141 -14.62 8.71 2.47
C ASN A 141 -13.47 7.79 2.04
N LEU A 142 -13.60 7.14 0.88
CA LEU A 142 -12.55 6.28 0.34
C LEU A 142 -11.32 7.09 -0.07
N ALA A 143 -11.54 8.27 -0.67
CA ALA A 143 -10.44 9.18 -1.00
C ALA A 143 -9.76 9.76 0.24
N ARG A 144 -10.52 10.19 1.25
CA ARG A 144 -9.93 10.65 2.53
C ARG A 144 -9.10 9.57 3.22
N LEU A 145 -9.61 8.34 3.26
CA LEU A 145 -8.86 7.22 3.83
C LEU A 145 -7.55 6.98 3.08
N GLY A 146 -7.60 6.94 1.75
CA GLY A 146 -6.39 6.77 0.93
C GLY A 146 -5.38 7.91 1.14
N GLN A 147 -5.86 9.15 1.18
CA GLN A 147 -5.03 10.32 1.45
C GLN A 147 -4.37 10.24 2.84
N ALA A 148 -5.13 9.84 3.87
CA ALA A 148 -4.63 9.69 5.23
C ALA A 148 -3.56 8.59 5.32
N ILE A 149 -3.79 7.41 4.73
CA ILE A 149 -2.82 6.30 4.70
C ILE A 149 -1.50 6.77 4.06
N GLY A 150 -1.58 7.36 2.87
CA GLY A 150 -0.38 7.82 2.15
C GLY A 150 0.37 8.91 2.90
N GLY A 151 -0.35 9.92 3.43
CA GLY A 151 0.25 10.99 4.21
C GLY A 151 0.89 10.49 5.51
N THR A 152 0.20 9.61 6.24
CA THR A 152 0.74 9.00 7.47
C THR A 152 1.98 8.18 7.17
N LEU A 153 1.98 7.31 6.15
CA LEU A 153 3.15 6.49 5.83
C LEU A 153 4.37 7.31 5.42
N LEU A 154 4.18 8.37 4.63
CA LEU A 154 5.29 9.23 4.20
C LEU A 154 5.97 9.96 5.37
N VAL A 155 5.23 10.27 6.44
CA VAL A 155 5.78 10.88 7.66
C VAL A 155 6.29 9.81 8.62
N ALA A 156 5.51 8.74 8.82
CA ALA A 156 5.80 7.70 9.78
C ALA A 156 7.07 6.91 9.42
N LEU A 157 7.35 6.65 8.14
CA LEU A 157 8.54 5.92 7.72
C LEU A 157 9.87 6.59 8.15
N PRO A 158 10.15 7.85 7.80
CA PRO A 158 11.38 8.51 8.24
C PRO A 158 11.42 8.69 9.77
N VAL A 159 10.27 8.94 10.41
CA VAL A 159 10.19 9.05 11.87
C VAL A 159 10.52 7.71 12.54
N ALA A 160 9.96 6.59 12.07
CA ALA A 160 10.31 5.25 12.54
C ALA A 160 11.79 4.94 12.30
N GLY A 161 12.36 5.47 11.21
CA GLY A 161 13.79 5.48 10.91
C GLY A 161 14.70 5.89 12.08
N LEU A 162 14.22 6.81 12.93
CA LEU A 162 14.97 7.32 14.08
C LEU A 162 15.26 6.24 15.14
N THR A 163 14.50 5.15 15.16
CA THR A 163 14.74 4.02 16.10
C THR A 163 16.12 3.37 15.89
N TRP A 164 16.61 3.36 14.65
CA TRP A 164 17.89 2.78 14.24
C TRP A 164 19.08 3.76 14.33
N ALA A 165 18.84 5.05 14.60
CA ALA A 165 19.91 6.03 14.72
C ALA A 165 20.54 5.96 16.13
N GLU A 166 21.51 5.07 16.32
CA GLU A 166 22.14 4.78 17.62
C GLU A 166 22.77 5.99 18.30
N GLN A 167 23.13 7.00 17.51
CA GLN A 167 23.78 8.25 17.94
C GLN A 167 22.79 9.22 18.60
N LEU A 168 21.48 8.98 18.50
CA LEU A 168 20.44 9.84 19.05
C LEU A 168 20.10 9.49 20.51
N PRO A 169 19.68 10.49 21.31
CA PRO A 169 19.15 10.26 22.66
C PRO A 169 18.00 9.25 22.68
N LEU A 170 17.95 8.47 23.77
CA LEU A 170 16.98 7.37 23.96
C LEU A 170 15.51 7.84 23.82
N TRP A 171 15.20 9.06 24.27
CA TRP A 171 13.86 9.65 24.15
C TRP A 171 13.49 10.01 22.69
N ILE A 172 14.46 10.36 21.84
CA ILE A 172 14.20 10.58 20.40
C ILE A 172 13.98 9.23 19.72
N ARG A 173 14.85 8.26 20.00
CA ARG A 173 14.78 6.92 19.38
C ARG A 173 13.47 6.21 19.71
N TYR A 174 13.11 6.10 20.98
CA TYR A 174 11.93 5.32 21.39
C TYR A 174 10.69 6.17 21.62
N GLY A 175 10.82 7.44 22.01
CA GLY A 175 9.68 8.35 22.09
C GLY A 175 9.21 8.75 20.70
N ILE A 176 10.00 9.57 20.01
CA ILE A 176 9.62 10.05 18.66
C ILE A 176 9.62 8.89 17.66
N GLY A 177 10.69 8.11 17.57
CA GLY A 177 10.74 6.97 16.64
C GLY A 177 9.66 5.92 16.90
N GLY A 178 9.34 5.65 18.17
CA GLY A 178 8.25 4.75 18.55
C GLY A 178 6.87 5.23 18.08
N THR A 179 6.59 6.55 18.14
CA THR A 179 5.35 7.09 17.58
C THR A 179 5.28 6.94 16.05
N GLY A 180 6.41 7.06 15.36
CA GLY A 180 6.52 6.73 13.93
C GLY A 180 6.16 5.27 13.66
N VAL A 181 6.72 4.33 14.43
CA VAL A 181 6.42 2.90 14.29
C VAL A 181 4.92 2.63 14.51
N ALA A 182 4.32 3.18 15.57
CA ALA A 182 2.91 2.98 15.88
C ALA A 182 1.98 3.55 14.79
N ALA A 183 2.25 4.78 14.34
CA ALA A 183 1.47 5.42 13.28
C ALA A 183 1.63 4.70 11.94
N GLY A 184 2.85 4.26 11.61
CA GLY A 184 3.14 3.47 10.42
C GLY A 184 2.39 2.14 10.43
N ALA A 185 2.44 1.41 11.55
CA ALA A 185 1.71 0.16 11.73
C ALA A 185 0.19 0.36 11.57
N ALA A 186 -0.39 1.40 12.19
CA ALA A 186 -1.81 1.70 12.05
C ALA A 186 -2.21 2.00 10.60
N ALA A 187 -1.43 2.80 9.88
CA ALA A 187 -1.67 3.09 8.46
C ALA A 187 -1.52 1.83 7.60
N TRP A 188 -0.56 0.98 7.93
CA TRP A 188 -0.32 -0.28 7.23
C TRP A 188 -1.47 -1.28 7.42
N VAL A 189 -2.05 -1.37 8.62
CA VAL A 189 -3.28 -2.15 8.90
C VAL A 189 -4.51 -1.57 8.18
N ALA A 190 -4.60 -0.24 8.05
CA ALA A 190 -5.70 0.41 7.34
C ALA A 190 -5.64 0.21 5.81
N TRP A 191 -4.48 -0.11 5.27
CA TRP A 191 -4.25 -0.22 3.83
C TRP A 191 -5.02 -1.39 3.17
N PRO A 192 -4.99 -2.64 3.68
CA PRO A 192 -5.87 -3.71 3.21
C PRO A 192 -7.36 -3.34 3.27
N TYR A 193 -7.78 -2.61 4.30
CA TYR A 193 -9.18 -2.16 4.44
C TYR A 193 -9.57 -1.16 3.34
N TRP A 194 -8.65 -0.26 2.95
CA TRP A 194 -8.87 0.61 1.79
C TRP A 194 -9.11 -0.21 0.51
N TYR A 195 -8.32 -1.26 0.26
CA TYR A 195 -8.52 -2.14 -0.90
C TYR A 195 -9.85 -2.88 -0.85
N PHE A 196 -10.30 -3.31 0.33
CA PHE A 196 -11.62 -3.93 0.49
C PHE A 196 -12.75 -2.96 0.08
N LEU A 197 -12.71 -1.72 0.56
CA LEU A 197 -13.68 -0.68 0.20
C LEU A 197 -13.60 -0.31 -1.29
N ALA A 198 -12.39 -0.27 -1.86
CA ALA A 198 -12.19 -0.07 -3.29
C ALA A 198 -12.82 -1.21 -4.10
N GLY A 199 -12.68 -2.47 -3.67
CA GLY A 199 -13.34 -3.63 -4.27
C GLY A 199 -14.86 -3.50 -4.25
N GLN A 200 -15.44 -3.10 -3.12
CA GLN A 200 -16.88 -2.84 -3.01
C GLN A 200 -17.35 -1.75 -3.98
N HIS A 201 -16.59 -0.66 -4.08
CA HIS A 201 -16.92 0.44 -4.99
C HIS A 201 -16.82 0.02 -6.46
N LEU A 202 -15.75 -0.69 -6.83
CA LEU A 202 -15.48 -1.14 -8.20
C LEU A 202 -16.40 -2.29 -8.65
N SER A 203 -16.99 -3.04 -7.72
CA SER A 203 -17.99 -4.07 -8.03
C SER A 203 -19.37 -3.53 -8.39
N ARG A 204 -19.67 -2.25 -8.09
CA ARG A 204 -20.99 -1.67 -8.37
C ARG A 204 -21.12 -1.38 -9.87
N THR A 205 -21.87 -2.23 -10.57
CA THR A 205 -22.44 -1.96 -11.90
C THR A 205 -23.50 -0.84 -11.77
N PRO A 206 -23.71 0.02 -12.79
CA PRO A 206 -24.74 1.03 -12.70
C PRO A 206 -26.08 0.34 -12.53
N LYS A 207 -26.95 0.86 -11.65
CA LYS A 207 -28.38 0.57 -11.76
C LYS A 207 -28.79 1.13 -13.12
N SER A 208 -29.22 0.28 -14.03
CA SER A 208 -30.15 0.69 -15.07
C SER A 208 -31.36 1.26 -14.34
N GLU A 209 -31.50 2.59 -14.30
CA GLU A 209 -32.76 3.19 -13.89
C GLU A 209 -33.84 2.74 -14.89
N PRO A 210 -35.00 2.27 -14.41
CA PRO A 210 -36.15 1.94 -15.26
C PRO A 210 -36.76 3.18 -15.90
#